data_AF-F9Q6Z0-F1
#
_entry.id   AF-F9Q6Z0-F1
#
_cell.length_a   1.000
_cell.length_b   1.000
_cell.length_c   1.000
_cell.angle_alpha   90.00
_cell.angle_beta   90.00
_cell.angle_gamma   90.00
#
_symmetry.space_group_name_H-M   'P 1'
#
loop_
_entity.id
_entity.type
_entity.pdbx_description
1 polymer ?
#
loop_
_entity_poly.entity_id
_entity_poly.type
_entity_poly.pdbx_seq_one_letter_code
_entity_poly.pdbx_strand_id
1 'polypeptide(L)'
;MGRLEDQVVRAHFEAKAAWDAGATKEEMEPALMDIRHAQWRWDYAAASHGGHMHAPDVMLRVLGSGLDKAADARTKLAVILTKHGVKTPVEVPDISTADKAWKVMGIDIEKERKAKKEFLETVVPQWVKEAKANGKLAEDTATKQ
;
A
#
# COMPACT_ATOMS: atom_id res chain seq x y z
N MET A 1 -8.97 9.58 -4.84
CA MET A 1 -8.93 8.43 -3.91
C MET A 1 -10.28 7.75 -3.96
N GLY A 2 -10.29 6.42 -4.14
CA GLY A 2 -11.52 5.63 -4.09
C GLY A 2 -12.13 5.65 -2.67
N ARG A 3 -13.44 5.37 -2.55
CA ARG A 3 -14.12 5.38 -1.23
C ARG A 3 -13.48 4.39 -0.25
N LEU A 4 -13.17 3.18 -0.71
CA LEU A 4 -12.54 2.16 0.14
C LEU A 4 -11.11 2.54 0.53
N GLU A 5 -10.35 3.14 -0.37
CA GLU A 5 -9.00 3.65 -0.07
C GLU A 5 -9.03 4.68 1.06
N ASP A 6 -9.94 5.67 1.00
CA ASP A 6 -10.07 6.68 2.05
C ASP A 6 -10.38 6.04 3.42
N GLN A 7 -11.25 5.03 3.45
CA GLN A 7 -11.56 4.31 4.70
C GLN A 7 -10.37 3.50 5.21
N VAL A 8 -9.64 2.81 4.34
CA VAL A 8 -8.44 2.04 4.73
C VAL A 8 -7.33 2.95 5.23
N VAL A 9 -7.12 4.11 4.60
CA VAL A 9 -6.13 5.10 5.06
C VAL A 9 -6.48 5.64 6.43
N ARG A 10 -7.74 6.02 6.68
CA ARG A 10 -8.18 6.46 8.01
C ARG A 10 -7.97 5.37 9.05
N ALA A 11 -8.30 4.11 8.73
CA ALA A 11 -8.10 2.99 9.63
C ALA A 11 -6.63 2.78 10.00
N HIS A 12 -5.69 2.96 9.05
CA HIS A 12 -4.25 2.88 9.34
C HIS A 12 -3.76 4.01 10.27
N PHE A 13 -4.21 5.25 10.06
CA PHE A 13 -3.84 6.37 10.94
C PHE A 13 -4.48 6.25 12.33
N GLU A 14 -5.73 5.79 12.41
CA GLU A 14 -6.41 5.49 13.67
C GLU A 14 -5.70 4.36 14.42
N ALA A 15 -5.28 3.30 13.72
CA ALA A 15 -4.50 2.21 14.31
C ALA A 15 -3.14 2.70 14.82
N LYS A 16 -2.46 3.58 14.05
CA LYS A 16 -1.21 4.21 14.50
C LYS A 16 -1.44 5.02 15.78
N ALA A 17 -2.48 5.85 15.83
CA ALA A 17 -2.78 6.66 17.01
C ALA A 17 -3.10 5.80 18.24
N ALA A 18 -3.79 4.67 18.07
CA ALA A 18 -4.01 3.70 19.14
C ALA A 18 -2.70 3.08 19.63
N TRP A 19 -1.79 2.70 18.71
CA TRP A 19 -0.47 2.19 19.08
C TRP A 19 0.37 3.23 19.82
N ASP A 20 0.41 4.47 19.33
CA ASP A 20 1.15 5.57 19.97
C ASP A 20 0.62 5.85 21.39
N ALA A 21 -0.66 5.59 21.65
CA ALA A 21 -1.30 5.75 22.94
C ALA A 21 -1.15 4.55 23.88
N GLY A 22 -0.45 3.48 23.45
CA GLY A 22 -0.15 2.32 24.28
C GLY A 22 -1.17 1.19 24.22
N ALA A 23 -1.99 1.11 23.16
CA ALA A 23 -2.85 -0.04 22.93
C ALA A 23 -2.05 -1.36 22.88
N THR A 24 -2.61 -2.43 23.45
CA THR A 24 -1.96 -3.74 23.44
C THR A 24 -2.22 -4.49 22.15
N LYS A 25 -1.42 -5.53 21.91
CA LYS A 25 -1.60 -6.39 20.73
C LYS A 25 -2.96 -7.09 20.72
N GLU A 26 -3.42 -7.53 21.87
CA GLU A 26 -4.70 -8.22 22.05
C GLU A 26 -5.88 -7.28 21.76
N GLU A 27 -5.78 -6.01 22.16
CA GLU A 27 -6.79 -5.00 21.83
C GLU A 27 -6.84 -4.73 20.33
N MET A 28 -5.67 -4.66 19.68
CA MET A 28 -5.53 -4.28 18.28
C MET A 28 -5.85 -5.42 17.31
N GLU A 29 -5.63 -6.68 17.70
CA GLU A 29 -5.70 -7.84 16.81
C GLU A 29 -7.00 -7.92 15.98
N PRO A 30 -8.21 -7.77 16.55
CA PRO A 30 -9.44 -7.81 15.78
C PRO A 30 -9.54 -6.68 14.73
N ALA A 31 -9.15 -5.46 15.10
CA ALA A 31 -9.19 -4.31 14.20
C ALA A 31 -8.15 -4.44 13.07
N LEU A 32 -6.95 -4.92 13.38
CA LEU A 32 -5.90 -5.15 12.39
C LEU A 32 -6.27 -6.26 11.40
N MET A 33 -6.96 -7.30 11.87
CA MET A 33 -7.48 -8.36 11.00
C MET A 33 -8.52 -7.81 10.02
N ASP A 34 -9.41 -6.92 10.48
CA ASP A 34 -10.39 -6.27 9.61
C ASP A 34 -9.71 -5.30 8.62
N ILE A 35 -8.67 -4.54 9.02
CA ILE A 35 -7.85 -3.74 8.08
C ILE A 35 -7.22 -4.64 7.02
N ARG A 36 -6.59 -5.75 7.42
CA ARG A 36 -6.00 -6.73 6.50
C ARG A 36 -7.05 -7.23 5.50
N HIS A 37 -8.23 -7.58 5.97
CA HIS A 37 -9.34 -8.05 5.14
C HIS A 37 -9.90 -6.99 4.20
N ALA A 38 -10.04 -5.74 4.65
CA ALA A 38 -10.49 -4.63 3.83
C ALA A 38 -9.48 -4.31 2.72
N GLN A 39 -8.20 -4.20 3.10
CA GLN A 39 -7.12 -3.90 2.15
C GLN A 39 -6.91 -5.03 1.14
N TRP A 40 -6.97 -6.30 1.55
CA TRP A 40 -6.91 -7.42 0.62
C TRP A 40 -8.00 -7.36 -0.46
N ARG A 41 -9.23 -7.03 -0.06
CA ARG A 41 -10.37 -6.93 -1.00
C ARG A 41 -10.21 -5.75 -1.95
N TRP A 42 -9.78 -4.60 -1.43
CA TRP A 42 -9.43 -3.45 -2.27
C TRP A 42 -8.35 -3.82 -3.28
N ASP A 43 -7.24 -4.39 -2.80
CA ASP A 43 -6.06 -4.70 -3.61
C ASP A 43 -6.39 -5.76 -4.68
N TYR A 44 -7.11 -6.83 -4.30
CA TYR A 44 -7.62 -7.83 -5.24
C TYR A 44 -8.40 -7.19 -6.40
N ALA A 45 -9.28 -6.22 -6.09
CA ALA A 45 -10.09 -5.57 -7.10
C ALA A 45 -9.31 -4.54 -7.94
N ALA A 46 -8.39 -3.79 -7.32
CA ALA A 46 -7.63 -2.73 -7.98
C ALA A 46 -6.41 -3.24 -8.75
N ALA A 47 -5.80 -4.36 -8.34
CA ALA A 47 -4.60 -4.92 -8.94
C ALA A 47 -4.84 -5.44 -10.37
N SER A 48 -6.08 -5.84 -10.69
CA SER A 48 -6.47 -6.12 -12.07
C SER A 48 -6.95 -4.85 -12.76
N HIS A 49 -6.06 -4.21 -13.51
CA HIS A 49 -6.38 -3.00 -14.28
C HIS A 49 -7.58 -3.19 -15.24
N GLY A 50 -7.79 -4.40 -15.77
CA GLY A 50 -8.93 -4.75 -16.63
C GLY A 50 -10.13 -5.37 -15.89
N GLY A 51 -10.07 -5.52 -14.56
CA GLY A 51 -11.08 -6.21 -13.76
C GLY A 51 -12.49 -5.61 -13.92
N HIS A 52 -12.57 -4.29 -14.11
CA HIS A 52 -13.82 -3.59 -14.37
C HIS A 52 -14.51 -3.98 -15.69
N MET A 53 -13.78 -4.57 -16.64
CA MET A 53 -14.33 -5.07 -17.91
C MET A 53 -14.54 -6.60 -17.85
N HIS A 54 -13.56 -7.33 -17.34
CA HIS A 54 -13.59 -8.79 -17.33
C HIS A 54 -14.62 -9.38 -16.36
N ALA A 55 -14.83 -8.73 -15.19
CA ALA A 55 -15.74 -9.22 -14.15
C ALA A 55 -16.27 -8.06 -13.26
N PRO A 56 -16.97 -7.06 -13.83
CA PRO A 56 -17.39 -5.85 -13.12
C PRO A 56 -18.22 -6.12 -11.85
N ASP A 57 -19.14 -7.07 -11.92
CA ASP A 57 -20.01 -7.48 -10.81
C ASP A 57 -19.22 -8.08 -9.65
N VAL A 58 -18.22 -8.92 -9.96
CA VAL A 58 -17.30 -9.48 -8.95
C VAL A 58 -16.47 -8.37 -8.32
N MET A 59 -15.88 -7.48 -9.12
CA MET A 59 -15.05 -6.38 -8.59
C MET A 59 -15.86 -5.45 -7.68
N LEU A 60 -17.07 -5.07 -8.09
CA LEU A 60 -17.96 -4.23 -7.27
C LEU A 60 -18.38 -4.93 -5.98
N ARG A 61 -18.71 -6.22 -6.02
CA ARG A 61 -19.05 -7.00 -4.82
C ARG A 61 -17.87 -7.10 -3.85
N VAL A 62 -16.66 -7.34 -4.36
CA VAL A 62 -15.45 -7.42 -3.53
C VAL A 62 -15.17 -6.07 -2.88
N LEU A 63 -15.22 -4.96 -3.65
CA LEU A 63 -15.07 -3.60 -3.12
C LEU A 63 -16.13 -3.28 -2.06
N GLY A 64 -17.40 -3.65 -2.28
CA GLY A 64 -18.47 -3.52 -1.29
C GLY A 64 -18.14 -4.24 0.01
N SER A 65 -17.75 -5.52 -0.07
CA SER A 65 -17.35 -6.29 1.14
C SER A 65 -16.08 -5.74 1.81
N GLY A 66 -15.24 -5.01 1.07
CA GLY A 66 -14.09 -4.30 1.63
C GLY A 66 -14.51 -3.10 2.45
N LEU A 67 -15.54 -2.36 2.02
CA LEU A 67 -16.12 -1.24 2.78
C LEU A 67 -16.71 -1.73 4.10
N ASP A 68 -17.41 -2.86 4.11
CA ASP A 68 -17.94 -3.46 5.34
C ASP A 68 -16.81 -3.77 6.33
N LYS A 69 -15.71 -4.35 5.85
CA LYS A 69 -14.53 -4.65 6.68
C LYS A 69 -13.80 -3.39 7.17
N ALA A 70 -13.74 -2.35 6.35
CA ALA A 70 -13.18 -1.07 6.79
C ALA A 70 -14.06 -0.42 7.88
N ALA A 71 -15.39 -0.48 7.75
CA ALA A 71 -16.31 0.00 8.78
C ALA A 71 -16.18 -0.80 10.09
N ASP A 72 -16.06 -2.12 10.00
CA ASP A 72 -15.78 -3.00 11.14
C ASP A 72 -14.49 -2.62 11.87
N ALA A 73 -13.40 -2.37 11.12
CA ALA A 73 -12.10 -1.97 11.66
C ALA A 73 -12.19 -0.62 12.39
N ARG A 74 -12.73 0.40 11.72
CA ARG A 74 -12.81 1.76 12.26
C ARG A 74 -13.73 1.85 13.48
N THR A 75 -14.80 1.05 13.52
CA THR A 75 -15.66 0.95 14.71
C THR A 75 -14.90 0.38 15.90
N LYS A 76 -14.12 -0.69 15.71
CA LYS A 76 -13.29 -1.28 16.77
C LYS A 76 -12.18 -0.31 17.22
N LEU A 77 -11.54 0.38 16.27
CA LEU A 77 -10.53 1.40 16.56
C LEU A 77 -11.11 2.56 17.37
N ALA A 78 -12.32 3.02 17.06
CA ALA A 78 -12.97 4.08 17.84
C ALA A 78 -13.13 3.69 19.33
N VAL A 79 -13.46 2.43 19.61
CA VAL A 79 -13.53 1.91 21.00
C VAL A 79 -12.15 1.90 21.65
N ILE A 80 -11.12 1.40 20.95
CA ILE A 80 -9.74 1.35 21.46
C ILE A 80 -9.21 2.77 21.73
N LEU A 81 -9.36 3.68 20.77
CA LEU A 81 -8.96 5.09 20.89
C LEU A 81 -9.62 5.77 22.09
N THR A 82 -10.92 5.51 22.31
CA THR A 82 -11.65 6.03 23.47
C THR A 82 -11.09 5.48 24.78
N LYS A 83 -10.81 4.18 24.84
CA LYS A 83 -10.21 3.53 26.03
C LYS A 83 -8.86 4.13 26.40
N HIS A 84 -8.07 4.50 25.41
CA HIS A 84 -6.74 5.10 25.57
C HIS A 84 -6.75 6.64 25.62
N GLY A 85 -7.92 7.27 25.72
CA GLY A 85 -8.05 8.73 25.87
C GLY A 85 -7.58 9.53 24.65
N VAL A 86 -7.57 8.92 23.46
CA VAL A 86 -7.15 9.58 22.22
C VAL A 86 -8.28 10.46 21.70
N LYS A 87 -7.96 11.72 21.39
CA LYS A 87 -8.92 12.65 20.77
C LYS A 87 -9.33 12.15 19.39
N THR A 88 -10.63 12.12 19.13
CA THR A 88 -11.21 11.80 17.83
C THR A 88 -11.94 13.01 17.23
N PRO A 89 -12.01 13.15 15.89
CA PRO A 89 -11.43 12.26 14.89
C PRO A 89 -9.89 12.33 14.86
N VAL A 90 -9.24 11.22 14.49
CA VAL A 90 -7.80 11.19 14.27
C VAL A 90 -7.50 11.96 12.98
N GLU A 91 -6.64 12.97 13.08
CA GLU A 91 -6.25 13.80 11.93
C GLU A 91 -5.37 12.99 10.97
N VAL A 92 -5.72 13.03 9.69
CA VAL A 92 -4.90 12.46 8.61
C VAL A 92 -4.02 13.60 8.07
N PRO A 93 -2.68 13.46 8.08
CA PRO A 93 -1.80 14.46 7.48
C PRO A 93 -2.11 14.68 6.00
N ASP A 94 -1.67 15.81 5.45
CA ASP A 94 -1.84 16.08 4.03
C ASP A 94 -1.08 15.05 3.19
N ILE A 95 -1.83 14.23 2.44
CA ILE A 95 -1.34 13.21 1.51
C ILE A 95 -1.84 13.47 0.07
N SER A 96 -2.14 14.73 -0.25
CA SER A 96 -2.69 15.14 -1.56
C SER A 96 -1.78 14.88 -2.76
N THR A 97 -0.48 14.62 -2.53
CA THR A 97 0.49 14.26 -3.55
C THR A 97 1.33 13.06 -3.11
N ALA A 98 1.92 12.34 -4.07
CA ALA A 98 2.81 11.22 -3.79
C ALA A 98 3.98 11.63 -2.87
N ASP A 99 4.61 12.78 -3.14
CA ASP A 99 5.71 13.32 -2.31
C ASP A 99 5.29 13.54 -0.85
N LYS A 100 4.09 14.09 -0.64
CA LYS A 100 3.56 14.32 0.70
C LYS A 100 3.26 12.98 1.40
N ALA A 101 2.68 12.02 0.69
CA ALA A 101 2.43 10.68 1.23
C ALA A 101 3.73 9.96 1.61
N TRP A 102 4.75 9.96 0.74
CA TRP A 102 6.06 9.38 1.03
C TRP A 102 6.69 10.01 2.27
N LYS A 103 6.64 11.34 2.39
CA LYS A 103 7.15 12.06 3.56
C LYS A 103 6.45 11.62 4.86
N VAL A 104 5.12 11.48 4.83
CA VAL A 104 4.34 11.01 6.01
C VAL A 104 4.72 9.57 6.39
N MET A 105 5.05 8.73 5.42
CA MET A 105 5.52 7.35 5.64
C MET A 105 7.00 7.24 5.99
N GLY A 106 7.75 8.36 6.04
CA GLY A 106 9.20 8.34 6.31
C GLY A 106 10.05 7.83 5.15
N ILE A 107 9.55 7.88 3.91
CA ILE A 107 10.25 7.42 2.71
C ILE A 107 11.04 8.57 2.09
N ASP A 108 12.35 8.42 1.98
CA ASP A 108 13.24 9.34 1.25
C ASP A 108 13.29 8.95 -0.24
N ILE A 109 12.29 9.41 -1.00
CA ILE A 109 12.14 9.00 -2.40
C ILE A 109 13.33 9.42 -3.28
N GLU A 110 14.02 10.52 -2.97
CA GLU A 110 15.16 10.98 -3.75
C GLU A 110 16.38 10.09 -3.52
N LYS A 111 16.61 9.65 -2.28
CA LYS A 111 17.60 8.63 -1.98
C LYS A 111 17.29 7.32 -2.69
N GLU A 112 16.05 6.84 -2.64
CA GLU A 112 15.64 5.59 -3.30
C GLU A 112 15.81 5.67 -4.83
N ARG A 113 15.47 6.81 -5.46
CA ARG A 113 15.67 7.04 -6.89
C ARG A 113 17.16 7.05 -7.26
N LYS A 114 18.00 7.71 -6.46
CA LYS A 114 19.45 7.72 -6.68
C LYS A 114 20.05 6.32 -6.58
N ALA A 115 19.69 5.56 -5.54
CA ALA A 115 20.13 4.18 -5.38
C ALA A 115 19.67 3.30 -6.54
N LYS A 116 18.42 3.45 -7.01
CA LYS A 116 17.92 2.70 -8.16
C LYS A 116 18.67 3.05 -9.45
N LYS A 117 18.96 4.34 -9.67
CA LYS A 117 19.74 4.79 -10.83
C LYS A 117 21.15 4.18 -10.84
N GLU A 118 21.85 4.25 -9.71
CA GLU A 118 23.18 3.64 -9.56
C GLU A 118 23.15 2.14 -9.84
N PHE A 119 22.16 1.42 -9.31
CA PHE A 119 21.97 -0.01 -9.60
C PHE A 119 21.77 -0.29 -11.11
N LEU A 120 20.94 0.52 -11.79
CA LEU A 120 20.68 0.39 -13.22
C LEU A 120 21.91 0.69 -14.08
N GLU A 121 22.78 1.60 -13.65
CA GLU A 121 23.98 2.00 -14.38
C GLU A 121 25.19 1.09 -14.11
N THR A 122 25.20 0.38 -12.98
CA THR A 122 26.36 -0.43 -12.55
C THR A 122 26.11 -1.93 -12.61
N VAL A 123 25.02 -2.42 -12.04
CA VAL A 123 24.76 -3.86 -11.87
C VAL A 123 24.08 -4.45 -13.10
N VAL A 124 23.05 -3.78 -13.62
CA VAL A 124 22.30 -4.29 -14.78
C VAL A 124 23.20 -4.51 -16.02
N PRO A 125 24.15 -3.61 -16.37
CA PRO A 125 25.05 -3.85 -17.49
C PRO A 125 25.96 -5.07 -17.29
N GLN A 126 26.38 -5.33 -16.04
CA GLN A 126 27.18 -6.53 -15.71
C GLN A 126 26.35 -7.80 -15.90
N TRP A 127 25.09 -7.82 -15.44
CA TRP A 127 24.18 -8.93 -15.66
C TRP A 127 23.91 -9.18 -17.15
N VAL A 128 23.70 -8.12 -17.93
CA VAL A 128 23.52 -8.22 -19.38
C VAL A 128 24.77 -8.80 -20.05
N LYS A 129 25.97 -8.31 -19.68
CA LYS A 129 27.25 -8.82 -20.21
C LYS A 129 27.45 -10.31 -19.87
N GLU A 130 27.20 -10.70 -18.63
CA GLU A 130 27.31 -12.10 -18.19
C GLU A 130 26.28 -13.00 -18.88
N ALA A 131 25.03 -12.54 -19.04
CA ALA A 131 24.00 -13.28 -19.73
C ALA A 131 24.33 -13.51 -21.21
N LYS A 132 24.90 -12.51 -21.90
CA LYS A 132 25.39 -12.62 -23.29
C LYS A 132 26.57 -13.58 -23.41
N ALA A 133 27.58 -13.44 -22.54
CA ALA A 133 28.76 -14.32 -22.53
C ALA A 133 28.40 -15.79 -22.32
N ASN A 134 27.34 -16.06 -21.55
CA ASN A 134 26.85 -17.40 -21.28
C ASN A 134 25.75 -17.87 -22.25
N GLY A 135 25.47 -17.12 -23.32
CA GLY A 135 24.47 -17.47 -24.34
C GLY A 135 23.02 -17.49 -23.84
N LYS A 136 22.72 -16.86 -22.69
CA LYS A 136 21.37 -16.78 -22.09
C LYS A 136 20.58 -15.57 -22.56
N LEU A 137 21.26 -14.58 -23.12
CA LEU A 137 20.68 -13.40 -23.74
C LEU A 137 21.28 -13.25 -25.13
N ALA A 138 20.43 -13.02 -26.14
CA ALA A 138 20.90 -12.78 -27.49
C ALA A 138 21.80 -11.53 -27.54
N GLU A 139 22.80 -11.56 -28.42
CA GLU A 139 23.53 -10.35 -28.79
C GLU A 139 22.57 -9.33 -29.41
N ASP A 140 22.82 -8.03 -29.20
CA ASP A 140 21.94 -6.99 -29.76
C ASP A 140 22.10 -6.99 -31.28
N THR A 141 21.14 -7.58 -31.99
CA THR A 141 21.15 -7.66 -33.46
C THR A 141 20.83 -6.32 -34.14
N ALA A 142 20.66 -5.24 -33.37
CA ALA A 142 20.33 -3.91 -33.87
C ALA A 142 21.50 -2.93 -33.75
N THR A 143 22.64 -3.24 -34.39
CA THR A 143 23.57 -2.24 -34.95
C THR A 143 24.65 -2.93 -35.79
N LYS A 144 24.27 -3.45 -36.96
CA LYS A 144 25.18 -3.49 -38.10
C LYS A 144 24.36 -3.03 -39.31
N GLN A 145 24.71 -1.84 -39.80
CA GLN A 145 24.33 -1.37 -41.14
C GLN A 145 24.71 -2.41 -42.19
#